data_AF-A0A2D7ASH8-F1
#
_entry.id   AF-A0A2D7ASH8-F1
#
_cell.length_a   1.000
_cell.length_b   1.000
_cell.length_c   1.000
_cell.angle_alpha   90.00
_cell.angle_beta   90.00
_cell.angle_gamma   90.00
#
_symmetry.space_group_name_H-M   'P 1'
#
loop_
_entity.id
_entity.type
_entity.pdbx_description
1 polymer ?
#
loop_
_entity_poly.entity_id
_entity_poly.type
_entity_poly.pdbx_seq_one_letter_code
_entity_poly.pdbx_strand_id
1 'polypeptide(L)' 'MAKRSHPRRGSMAFSPRKRSARHFGHVKSWPETDASEVRVQGFAGWKAGMTHV' A
#
# COMPACT_ATOMS: atom_id res chain seq x y z
N MET A 1 -22.88 30.28 8.61
CA MET A 1 -22.61 28.83 8.57
C MET A 1 -22.30 28.47 7.12
N ALA A 2 -21.11 27.94 6.79
CA ALA A 2 -20.80 27.61 5.40
C ALA A 2 -21.75 26.51 4.91
N LYS A 3 -22.47 26.74 3.81
CA LYS A 3 -23.26 25.71 3.12
C LYS A 3 -22.29 24.61 2.69
N ARG A 4 -22.31 23.48 3.40
CA ARG A 4 -21.37 22.35 3.22
C ARG A 4 -21.77 21.52 2.00
N SER A 5 -21.59 22.08 0.79
CA SER A 5 -21.89 21.39 -0.47
C SER A 5 -20.70 20.64 -1.06
N HIS A 6 -19.48 20.90 -0.56
CA HIS A 6 -18.27 20.31 -1.13
C HIS A 6 -17.73 19.15 -0.29
N PRO A 7 -17.32 18.03 -0.93
CA PRO A 7 -16.70 16.91 -0.23
C PRO A 7 -15.33 17.30 0.32
N ARG A 8 -14.89 16.56 1.34
CA ARG A 8 -13.59 16.78 1.97
C ARG A 8 -12.46 16.46 0.99
N ARG A 9 -11.46 17.34 0.90
CA ARG A 9 -10.28 17.11 0.06
C ARG A 9 -9.33 16.11 0.75
N GLY A 10 -8.99 15.04 0.02
CA GLY A 10 -8.05 14.01 0.47
C GLY A 10 -8.64 12.98 1.44
N SER A 11 -8.01 11.79 1.51
CA SER A 11 -8.43 10.72 2.44
C SER A 11 -7.75 10.86 3.82
N MET A 12 -8.54 10.65 4.87
CA MET A 12 -8.15 10.65 6.28
C MET A 12 -7.42 9.35 6.68
N ALA A 13 -7.62 8.27 5.92
CA ALA A 13 -6.96 6.98 6.15
C ALA A 13 -5.44 7.03 5.93
N PHE A 14 -4.94 8.05 5.22
CA PHE A 14 -3.50 8.25 4.95
C PHE A 14 -2.86 9.30 5.87
N SER A 15 -3.51 9.65 6.98
CA SER A 15 -2.92 10.46 8.04
C SER A 15 -2.27 9.55 9.10
N PRO A 16 -1.12 9.92 9.69
CA PRO A 16 -0.31 11.11 9.41
C PRO A 16 0.50 10.99 8.11
N ARG A 17 0.60 12.10 7.36
CA ARG A 17 1.41 12.20 6.13
C ARG A 17 2.86 12.52 6.45
N LYS A 18 3.55 11.58 7.10
CA LYS A 18 4.97 11.68 7.47
C LYS A 18 5.85 10.78 6.60
N ARG A 19 7.17 11.01 6.64
CA ARG A 19 8.13 10.09 6.02
C ARG A 19 8.05 8.72 6.68
N SER A 20 8.22 7.66 5.89
CA SER A 20 8.37 6.29 6.40
C SER A 20 9.58 6.21 7.32
N ALA A 21 9.51 5.38 8.36
CA ALA A 21 10.64 5.12 9.26
C ALA A 21 11.75 4.27 8.61
N ARG A 22 11.46 3.65 7.46
CA ARG A 22 12.35 2.70 6.78
C ARG A 22 12.25 2.83 5.27
N HIS A 23 13.31 2.39 4.59
CA HIS A 23 13.44 2.53 3.13
C HIS A 23 12.59 1.53 2.32
N PHE A 24 12.12 0.44 2.92
CA PHE A 24 11.32 -0.60 2.26
C PHE A 24 9.92 -0.76 2.88
N GLY A 25 8.93 -1.19 2.09
CA GLY A 25 7.55 -1.38 2.57
C GLY A 25 7.41 -2.47 3.63
N HIS A 26 6.40 -2.36 4.51
CA HIS A 26 6.02 -3.41 5.46
C HIS A 26 4.81 -4.16 4.99
N VAL A 27 4.94 -5.48 4.89
CA VAL A 27 3.79 -6.36 4.70
C VAL A 27 3.05 -6.41 6.03
N LYS A 28 1.88 -5.78 6.10
CA LYS A 28 1.06 -5.70 7.32
C LYS A 28 0.21 -6.95 7.54
N SER A 29 -0.08 -7.69 6.48
CA SER A 29 -0.95 -8.85 6.48
C SER A 29 -0.55 -9.78 5.35
N TRP A 30 -0.60 -11.07 5.61
CA TRP A 30 -0.43 -12.12 4.63
C TRP A 30 -1.79 -12.75 4.33
N PRO A 31 -2.05 -13.20 3.09
CA PRO A 31 -3.29 -13.90 2.77
C PRO A 31 -3.35 -15.24 3.51
N GLU A 32 -4.55 -15.62 3.93
CA GLU A 32 -4.81 -17.00 4.32
C GLU A 32 -4.76 -17.89 3.07
N THR A 33 -4.18 -19.08 3.20
CA THR A 33 -4.00 -19.99 2.07
C THR A 33 -4.32 -21.42 2.45
N ASP A 34 -5.11 -22.09 1.61
CA ASP A 34 -5.41 -23.52 1.71
C ASP A 34 -4.34 -24.38 1.02
N ALA A 35 -3.15 -23.84 0.77
CA ALA A 35 -2.10 -24.57 0.07
C ALA A 35 -1.67 -25.79 0.87
N SER A 36 -1.73 -26.96 0.23
CA SER A 36 -1.27 -28.24 0.81
C SER A 36 0.25 -28.35 0.90
N GLU A 37 1.00 -27.45 0.26
CA GLU A 37 2.44 -27.46 0.17
C GLU A 37 3.03 -26.08 0.52
N VAL A 38 4.28 -26.07 1.01
CA VAL A 38 4.98 -24.83 1.37
C VAL A 38 5.24 -23.98 0.13
N ARG A 39 4.82 -22.71 0.17
CA ARG A 39 4.99 -21.75 -0.93
C ARG A 39 5.49 -20.39 -0.43
N VAL A 40 6.23 -19.70 -1.30
CA VAL A 40 6.65 -18.32 -1.08
C VAL A 40 5.45 -17.40 -1.26
N GLN A 41 5.15 -16.57 -0.26
CA GLN A 41 4.00 -15.65 -0.30
C GLN A 41 4.35 -14.25 -0.81
N GLY A 42 5.62 -13.89 -0.85
CA GLY A 42 6.07 -12.59 -1.32
C GLY A 42 7.55 -12.59 -1.67
N PHE A 43 7.95 -11.64 -2.52
CA PHE A 43 9.31 -11.50 -3.01
C PHE A 43 9.72 -10.02 -3.03
N ALA A 44 11.01 -9.75 -2.82
CA ALA A 44 11.57 -8.40 -2.89
C ALA A 44 12.10 -8.13 -4.31
N GLY A 45 11.63 -7.07 -4.94
CA GLY A 45 12.08 -6.64 -6.27
C GLY A 45 12.52 -5.18 -6.29
N TRP A 46 13.34 -4.83 -7.27
CA TRP A 46 13.75 -3.46 -7.54
C TRP A 46 13.13 -2.98 -8.84
N LYS A 47 12.55 -1.77 -8.80
CA LYS A 47 11.94 -1.16 -9.98
C LYS A 47 13.04 -0.78 -10.99
N ALA A 48 13.02 -1.41 -12.16
CA ALA A 48 13.92 -1.08 -13.27
C ALA A 48 13.45 0.16 -14.06
N GLY A 49 12.20 0.14 -14.54
CA GLY A 49 11.66 1.19 -15.41
C GLY A 49 10.25 0.84 -15.91
N MET A 50 9.81 1.52 -16.96
CA MET A 50 8.55 1.26 -17.66
C MET A 50 8.84 1.15 -19.16
N THR A 51 8.12 0.30 -19.90
CA THR A 51 8.25 0.12 -21.35
C THR A 51 6.87 0.01 -21.99
N HIS A 52 6.79 0.28 -23.29
CA HIS A 52 5.66 -0.17 -24.11
C HIS A 52 5.76 -1.69 -24.35
N VAL A 53 4.61 -2.31 -24.62
CA VAL A 53 4.46 -3.71 -25.05
C VAL A 53 3.59 -3.74 -26.29
#